data_AF-A0A0M2LM81-F1
#
_entry.id   AF-A0A0M2LM81-F1
#
_cell.length_a   1.000
_cell.length_b   1.000
_cell.length_c   1.000
_cell.angle_alpha   90.00
_cell.angle_beta   90.00
_cell.angle_gamma   90.00
#
_symmetry.space_group_name_H-M   'P 1'
#
loop_
_entity.id
_entity.type
_entity.pdbx_description
1 polymer ?
#
loop_
_entity_poly.entity_id
_entity_poly.type
_entity_poly.pdbx_seq_one_letter_code
_entity_poly.pdbx_strand_id
1 'polypeptide(L)'
;MQHTLHASDVATRHFAPVAPVAQAPRTPYHALGSDSAPRIPAWAEHRSVYRGSGRTLYLVETKNLDAAGNDLQRLSADGWDVRVERSADSARVALMAA
;
A
#
# COMPACT_ATOMS: atom_id res chain seq x y z
N MET A 1 65.22 -5.95 -28.93
CA MET A 1 64.23 -4.86 -29.01
C MET A 1 62.86 -5.52 -28.82
N GLN A 2 62.26 -5.38 -27.63
CA GLN A 2 60.97 -4.69 -27.36
C GLN A 2 59.82 -5.23 -28.26
N HIS A 3 58.68 -5.75 -27.80
CA HIS A 3 57.67 -5.25 -26.84
C HIS A 3 56.85 -6.47 -26.32
N THR A 4 56.58 -6.64 -25.02
CA THR A 4 55.53 -6.01 -24.17
C THR A 4 54.09 -6.47 -24.46
N LEU A 5 53.60 -7.32 -23.55
CA LEU A 5 52.23 -7.46 -22.98
C LEU A 5 51.01 -7.42 -23.92
N HIS A 6 50.21 -8.49 -23.91
CA HIS A 6 48.76 -8.37 -24.09
C HIS A 6 48.06 -8.73 -22.79
N ALA A 7 47.46 -7.69 -22.21
CA ALA A 7 46.80 -7.69 -20.92
C ALA A 7 45.57 -8.60 -20.92
N SER A 8 45.35 -9.20 -19.76
CA SER A 8 44.14 -9.90 -19.37
C SER A 8 42.96 -8.93 -19.37
N ASP A 9 41.95 -9.17 -20.21
CA ASP A 9 40.65 -8.52 -20.06
C ASP A 9 39.84 -9.30 -19.01
N VAL A 10 40.00 -8.90 -17.75
CA VAL A 10 39.08 -9.28 -16.68
C VAL A 10 37.87 -8.37 -16.83
N ALA A 11 36.82 -8.91 -17.44
CA ALA A 11 35.51 -8.28 -17.53
C ALA A 11 34.99 -7.92 -16.14
N THR A 12 35.25 -6.68 -15.72
CA THR A 12 34.69 -6.09 -14.52
C THR A 12 33.21 -5.83 -14.79
N ARG A 13 32.35 -6.76 -14.39
CA ARG A 13 30.90 -6.50 -14.33
C ARG A 13 30.66 -5.45 -13.26
N HIS A 14 30.57 -4.21 -13.72
CA HIS A 14 30.10 -3.08 -12.92
C HIS A 14 28.63 -3.32 -12.61
N PHE A 15 28.32 -3.81 -11.42
CA PHE A 15 26.94 -3.85 -10.93
C PHE A 15 26.50 -2.41 -10.68
N ALA A 16 25.66 -1.88 -11.56
CA ALA A 16 25.01 -0.59 -11.32
C ALA A 16 24.22 -0.66 -10.01
N PRO A 17 24.19 0.42 -9.19
CA PRO A 17 23.40 0.45 -7.98
C PRO A 17 21.93 0.26 -8.35
N VAL A 18 21.33 -0.80 -7.80
CA VAL A 18 19.90 -1.05 -7.89
C VAL A 18 19.22 0.18 -7.27
N ALA A 19 18.51 0.97 -8.08
CA ALA A 19 17.72 2.07 -7.55
C ALA A 19 16.83 1.52 -6.41
N PRO A 20 16.67 2.24 -5.28
CA PRO A 20 15.77 1.79 -4.24
C PRO A 20 14.41 1.55 -4.88
N VAL A 21 13.93 0.30 -4.80
CA VAL A 21 12.61 -0.07 -5.27
C VAL A 21 11.66 0.84 -4.51
N ALA A 22 11.07 1.83 -5.19
CA ALA A 22 10.17 2.76 -4.54
C ALA A 22 9.12 1.92 -3.80
N GLN A 23 9.10 2.02 -2.46
CA GLN A 23 8.17 1.23 -1.66
C GLN A 23 6.76 1.51 -2.19
N ALA A 24 6.05 0.45 -2.56
CA ALA A 24 4.68 0.59 -3.00
C ALA A 24 3.89 1.36 -1.93
N PRO A 25 3.03 2.33 -2.32
CA PRO A 25 2.29 3.13 -1.34
C PRO A 25 1.52 2.23 -0.37
N ARG A 26 1.75 2.43 0.94
CA ARG A 26 1.06 1.69 2.00
C ARG A 26 -0.45 1.92 1.87
N THR A 27 -1.21 0.85 1.79
CA THR A 27 -2.68 0.88 1.72
C THR A 27 -3.29 0.55 3.08
N PRO A 28 -4.58 0.84 3.33
CA PRO A 28 -5.24 0.47 4.59
C PRO A 28 -5.16 -1.03 4.90
N TYR A 29 -5.13 -1.87 3.87
CA TYR A 29 -5.05 -3.33 4.04
C TYR A 29 -3.71 -3.80 4.59
N HIS A 30 -2.63 -3.03 4.40
CA HIS A 30 -1.34 -3.32 5.05
C HIS A 30 -1.41 -3.05 6.55
N ALA A 31 -2.11 -1.98 6.97
CA ALA A 31 -2.34 -1.67 8.38
C ALA A 31 -3.17 -2.76 9.10
N LEU A 32 -4.09 -3.42 8.38
CA LEU A 32 -4.89 -4.54 8.89
C LEU A 32 -4.18 -5.90 8.85
N GLY A 33 -3.11 -6.02 8.06
CA GLY A 33 -2.29 -7.22 7.92
C GLY A 33 -0.86 -6.91 8.33
N SER A 34 0.07 -7.10 7.40
CA SER A 34 1.46 -6.65 7.48
C SER A 34 1.89 -5.97 6.17
N ASP A 35 3.09 -5.38 6.19
CA ASP A 35 3.70 -4.72 5.04
C ASP A 35 3.93 -5.66 3.85
N SER A 36 4.18 -6.95 4.14
CA SER A 36 4.39 -7.99 3.13
C SER A 36 3.13 -8.79 2.80
N ALA A 37 2.10 -8.73 3.66
CA ALA A 37 0.86 -9.48 3.51
C ALA A 37 -0.35 -8.60 3.92
N PRO A 38 -0.83 -7.73 3.02
CA PRO A 38 -2.03 -6.95 3.28
C PRO A 38 -3.25 -7.88 3.47
N ARG A 39 -4.07 -7.57 4.47
CA ARG A 39 -5.32 -8.31 4.74
C ARG A 39 -6.50 -7.50 4.21
N ILE A 40 -7.24 -8.07 3.26
CA ILE A 40 -8.53 -7.52 2.81
C ILE A 40 -9.63 -8.23 3.62
N PRO A 41 -10.32 -7.52 4.52
CA PRO A 41 -11.36 -8.13 5.34
C PRO A 41 -12.65 -8.35 4.55
N ALA A 42 -13.48 -9.31 4.99
CA ALA A 42 -14.69 -9.71 4.30
C ALA A 42 -15.75 -8.60 4.21
N TRP A 43 -15.81 -7.69 5.18
CA TRP A 43 -16.73 -6.54 5.17
C TRP A 43 -16.41 -5.57 4.03
N ALA A 44 -15.19 -5.58 3.47
CA ALA A 44 -14.78 -4.64 2.44
C ALA A 44 -15.27 -5.06 1.04
N GLU A 45 -16.59 -5.07 0.82
CA GLU A 45 -17.26 -5.63 -0.36
C GLU A 45 -16.95 -4.85 -1.65
N HIS A 46 -17.36 -3.58 -1.73
CA HIS A 46 -17.18 -2.75 -2.93
C HIS A 46 -16.09 -1.71 -2.68
N ARG A 47 -14.93 -1.91 -3.32
CA ARG A 47 -13.72 -1.10 -3.08
C ARG A 47 -13.42 -0.23 -4.29
N SER A 48 -13.25 1.06 -4.06
CA SER A 48 -12.83 2.04 -5.07
C SER A 48 -11.67 2.87 -4.53
N VAL A 49 -10.79 3.31 -5.43
CA VAL A 49 -9.62 4.13 -5.08
C VAL A 49 -9.63 5.37 -5.95
N TYR A 50 -9.62 6.53 -5.30
CA TYR A 50 -9.55 7.83 -5.96
C TYR A 50 -8.22 8.49 -5.60
N ARG A 51 -7.54 9.04 -6.61
CA ARG A 51 -6.27 9.78 -6.44
C ARG A 51 -6.45 11.19 -6.98
N GLY A 52 -6.08 12.18 -6.19
CA GLY A 52 -6.17 13.58 -6.58
C GLY A 52 -5.43 14.46 -5.59
N SER A 53 -4.81 15.54 -6.09
CA SER A 53 -4.12 16.54 -5.26
C SER A 53 -3.10 15.95 -4.26
N GLY A 54 -2.36 14.92 -4.69
CA GLY A 54 -1.36 14.26 -3.85
C GLY A 54 -1.93 13.34 -2.76
N ARG A 55 -3.26 13.15 -2.70
CA ARG A 55 -3.92 12.28 -1.71
C ARG A 55 -4.59 11.09 -2.39
N THR A 56 -4.72 10.00 -1.64
CA THR A 56 -5.46 8.81 -2.04
C THR A 56 -6.62 8.59 -1.08
N LEU A 57 -7.83 8.46 -1.62
CA LEU A 57 -9.04 8.08 -0.92
C LEU A 57 -9.39 6.63 -1.29
N TYR A 58 -9.44 5.76 -0.30
CA TYR A 58 -10.00 4.43 -0.42
C TYR A 58 -11.45 4.48 0.06
N LEU A 59 -12.39 4.20 -0.83
CA LEU A 59 -13.81 4.12 -0.52
C LEU A 59 -14.23 2.65 -0.50
N VAL A 60 -14.91 2.25 0.56
CA VAL A 60 -15.41 0.89 0.74
C VAL A 60 -16.89 0.96 1.06
N GLU A 61 -17.73 0.29 0.27
CA GLU A 61 -19.12 0.06 0.64
C GLU A 61 -19.26 -1.34 1.27
N THR A 62 -20.07 -1.42 2.32
CA THR A 62 -20.32 -2.64 3.09
C THR A 62 -21.77 -2.73 3.54
N LYS A 63 -22.32 -3.94 3.61
CA LYS A 63 -23.63 -4.19 4.25
C LYS A 63 -23.51 -4.58 5.72
N ASN A 64 -22.30 -4.87 6.20
CA ASN A 64 -22.05 -5.31 7.57
C ASN A 64 -20.98 -4.44 8.23
N LEU A 65 -21.38 -3.24 8.65
CA LEU A 65 -20.50 -2.31 9.34
C LEU A 65 -20.05 -2.80 10.72
N ASP A 66 -20.88 -3.59 11.41
CA ASP A 66 -20.57 -4.10 12.74
C ASP A 66 -19.36 -5.04 12.71
N ALA A 67 -19.25 -5.87 11.67
CA ALA A 67 -18.07 -6.71 11.44
C ALA A 67 -16.78 -5.91 11.17
N ALA A 68 -16.90 -4.63 10.79
CA ALA A 68 -15.75 -3.77 10.52
C ALA A 68 -15.20 -3.07 11.77
N GLY A 69 -15.94 -2.99 12.88
CA GLY A 69 -15.64 -2.11 14.01
C GLY A 69 -14.20 -2.18 14.53
N ASN A 70 -13.70 -3.39 14.81
CA ASN A 70 -12.33 -3.59 15.30
C ASN A 70 -11.27 -3.20 14.26
N ASP A 71 -11.53 -3.49 12.99
CA ASP A 71 -10.64 -3.13 11.89
C ASP A 71 -10.59 -1.60 11.70
N LEU A 72 -11.73 -0.92 11.77
CA LEU A 72 -11.80 0.54 11.67
C LEU A 72 -11.07 1.22 12.83
N GLN A 73 -11.20 0.70 14.05
CA GLN A 73 -10.45 1.20 15.21
C GLN A 73 -8.95 1.02 15.02
N ARG A 74 -8.51 -0.15 14.53
CA ARG A 74 -7.10 -0.41 14.23
C ARG A 74 -6.57 0.52 13.14
N LEU A 75 -7.34 0.77 12.09
CA LEU A 75 -6.98 1.71 11.02
C LEU A 75 -6.78 3.13 11.58
N SER A 76 -7.71 3.61 12.40
CA SER A 76 -7.58 4.92 13.03
C SER A 76 -6.32 5.00 13.91
N ALA A 77 -6.02 3.94 14.67
CA ALA A 77 -4.81 3.87 15.49
C ALA A 77 -3.50 3.81 14.66
N ASP A 78 -3.54 3.26 13.44
CA ASP A 78 -2.38 3.20 12.51
C ASP A 78 -2.25 4.45 11.63
N GLY A 79 -2.93 5.56 11.99
CA GLY A 79 -2.79 6.84 11.30
C GLY A 79 -3.64 6.98 10.02
N TRP A 80 -4.79 6.31 9.95
CA TRP A 80 -5.77 6.54 8.89
C TRP A 80 -6.90 7.47 9.38
N ASP A 81 -7.26 8.47 8.57
CA ASP A 81 -8.52 9.21 8.70
C ASP A 81 -9.65 8.28 8.23
N VAL A 82 -10.46 7.81 9.18
CA VAL A 82 -11.59 6.91 8.96
C VAL A 82 -12.89 7.68 9.08
N ARG A 83 -13.66 7.75 7.99
CA ARG A 83 -14.99 8.36 7.98
C ARG A 83 -16.03 7.34 7.56
N VAL A 84 -17.12 7.28 8.31
CA VAL A 84 -18.22 6.34 8.07
C VAL A 84 -19.50 7.11 7.81
N GLU A 85 -20.13 6.83 6.68
CA GLU A 85 -21.45 7.31 6.31
C GLU A 85 -22.41 6.12 6.28
N ARG A 86 -23.47 6.15 7.09
CA ARG A 86 -24.49 5.09 7.10
C ARG A 86 -25.66 5.47 6.19
N SER A 87 -26.13 4.50 5.44
CA SER A 87 -27.36 4.51 4.66
C SER A 87 -28.32 3.44 5.18
N ALA A 88 -29.54 3.36 4.63
CA ALA A 88 -30.57 2.42 5.11
C ALA A 88 -30.11 0.95 5.08
N ASP A 89 -29.44 0.53 3.99
CA ASP A 89 -29.07 -0.88 3.75
C ASP A 89 -27.55 -1.11 3.63
N SER A 90 -26.74 -0.05 3.79
CA SER A 90 -25.29 -0.11 3.61
C SER A 90 -24.58 1.00 4.36
N ALA A 91 -23.26 0.89 4.45
CA ALA A 91 -22.39 1.95 4.91
C ALA A 91 -21.24 2.18 3.92
N ARG A 92 -20.80 3.43 3.83
CA ARG A 92 -19.60 3.85 3.12
C ARG A 92 -18.52 4.17 4.13
N VAL A 93 -17.34 3.60 3.94
CA VAL A 93 -16.14 3.85 4.73
C VAL A 93 -15.12 4.51 3.82
N ALA A 94 -14.79 5.75 4.11
CA ALA A 94 -13.72 6.51 3.47
C ALA A 94 -12.45 6.44 4.34
N LEU A 95 -11.34 6.05 3.72
CA LEU A 95 -10.03 5.90 4.36
C LEU A 95 -8.99 6.73 3.61
N MET A 96 -8.27 7.58 4.33
CA MET A 96 -7.15 8.37 3.81
C MET A 96 -5.99 8.29 4.80
N ALA A 97 -4.75 8.38 4.33
CA ALA A 97 -3.63 8.61 5.24
C ALA A 97 -3.84 9.96 5.96
N ALA A 98 -3.71 9.95 7.30
CA ALA A 98 -3.86 11.13 8.15
C ALA A 98 -2.64 12.06 8.07
#